data_AF-A0A2H1GHT2-F1
#
_entry.id   AF-A0A2H1GHT2-F1
#
_cell.length_a   1.000
_cell.length_b   1.000
_cell.length_c   1.000
_cell.angle_alpha   90.00
_cell.angle_beta   90.00
_cell.angle_gamma   90.00
#
_symmetry.space_group_name_H-M   'P 1'
#
loop_
_entity.id
_entity.type
_entity.pdbx_description
1 polymer ?
#
loop_
_entity_poly.entity_id
_entity_poly.type
_entity_poly.pdbx_seq_one_letter_code
_entity_poly.pdbx_strand_id
1 'polypeptide(L)'
;MIDGLEDGTAEASKEERWVVIHRDGDLNHRRRPSSPSPSSNSSSSSEEDEDEAWDFDPSTILHMIPLPHSIQPDVPFDLGRRLDLGVGGEGIIGRRVSFVTGGRVVGEGVMGWN
;
A
#
# COMPACT_ATOMS: atom_id res chain seq x y z
N MET A 1 41.43 14.65 -27.35
CA MET A 1 40.93 13.26 -27.40
C MET A 1 40.13 13.06 -26.13
N ILE A 2 38.88 12.67 -26.31
CA ILE A 2 37.86 12.49 -25.28
C ILE A 2 38.01 11.10 -24.65
N ASP A 3 37.98 11.03 -23.32
CA ASP A 3 37.74 9.85 -22.49
C ASP A 3 37.41 10.44 -21.10
N GLY A 4 36.36 10.09 -20.37
CA GLY A 4 35.33 9.09 -20.55
C GLY A 4 34.52 9.03 -19.25
N LEU A 5 33.29 8.52 -19.39
CA LEU A 5 32.45 7.93 -18.36
C LEU A 5 31.80 8.87 -17.32
N GLU A 6 30.62 9.36 -17.70
CA GLU A 6 29.57 9.76 -16.76
C GLU A 6 29.17 8.54 -15.92
N ASP A 7 29.57 8.50 -14.65
CA ASP A 7 29.05 7.55 -13.67
C ASP A 7 27.63 7.98 -13.30
N GLY A 8 26.69 7.66 -14.17
CA GLY A 8 25.28 7.66 -13.85
C GLY A 8 25.00 6.50 -12.91
N THR A 9 25.30 6.68 -11.62
CA THR A 9 24.70 5.85 -10.57
C THR A 9 23.20 6.01 -10.70
N ALA A 10 22.56 5.04 -11.35
CA ALA A 10 21.13 4.86 -11.32
C ALA A 10 20.78 4.62 -9.84
N GLU A 11 20.45 5.70 -9.14
CA GLU A 11 19.74 5.67 -7.86
C GLU A 11 18.48 4.85 -8.13
N ALA A 12 18.54 3.54 -7.87
CA ALA A 12 17.38 2.69 -7.91
C ALA A 12 16.42 3.30 -6.89
N SER A 13 15.41 4.02 -7.38
CA SER A 13 14.37 4.64 -6.59
C SER A 13 13.75 3.54 -5.73
N LYS A 14 14.16 3.51 -4.45
CA LYS A 14 13.70 2.51 -3.50
C LYS A 14 12.26 2.82 -3.19
N GLU A 15 11.36 2.09 -3.84
CA GLU A 15 9.93 2.19 -3.60
C GLU A 15 9.62 1.88 -2.14
N GLU A 16 8.88 2.78 -1.48
CA GLU A 16 8.40 2.55 -0.12
C GLU A 16 7.43 1.38 -0.07
N ARG A 17 7.57 0.52 0.94
CA ARG A 17 6.75 -0.68 1.10
C ARG A 17 6.08 -0.76 2.44
N TRP A 18 4.81 -1.17 2.44
CA TRP A 18 4.00 -1.23 3.65
C TRP A 18 3.09 -2.46 3.67
N VAL A 19 2.76 -2.89 4.88
CA VAL A 19 1.59 -3.73 5.16
C VAL A 19 0.59 -2.89 5.93
N VAL A 20 -0.63 -2.79 5.40
CA VAL A 20 -1.73 -2.08 6.03
C VAL A 20 -2.77 -3.09 6.48
N ILE A 21 -3.06 -3.12 7.77
CA ILE A 21 -4.13 -3.92 8.36
C ILE A 21 -5.28 -2.98 8.66
N HIS A 22 -6.44 -3.27 8.08
CA HIS A 22 -7.65 -2.46 8.20
C HIS A 22 -8.47 -2.89 9.42
N ARG A 23 -9.34 -2.03 9.93
CA ARG A 23 -10.25 -2.33 11.04
C ARG A 23 -11.35 -3.30 10.63
N ASP A 24 -11.74 -3.28 9.36
CA ASP A 24 -12.72 -4.18 8.76
C ASP A 24 -12.05 -5.41 8.10
N GLY A 25 -12.88 -6.40 7.76
CA GLY A 25 -12.51 -7.60 7.00
C GLY A 25 -13.05 -7.62 5.58
N ASP A 26 -13.61 -6.51 5.10
CA ASP A 26 -14.40 -6.49 3.88
C ASP A 26 -13.52 -6.22 2.67
N LEU A 27 -13.46 -7.14 1.70
CA LEU A 27 -12.71 -6.94 0.46
C LEU A 27 -13.50 -6.14 -0.59
N ASN A 28 -14.77 -5.83 -0.34
CA ASN A 28 -15.66 -5.16 -1.30
C ASN A 28 -15.48 -3.64 -1.34
N HIS A 29 -14.64 -3.06 -0.49
CA HIS A 29 -14.24 -1.63 -0.54
C HIS A 29 -13.39 -1.28 -1.77
N ARG A 30 -13.42 -2.08 -2.84
CA ARG A 30 -12.77 -1.75 -4.10
C ARG A 30 -13.24 -0.38 -4.55
N ARG A 31 -12.31 0.57 -4.46
CA ARG A 31 -12.28 1.89 -5.07
C ARG A 31 -13.67 2.50 -5.18
N ARG A 32 -14.07 3.36 -4.24
CA ARG A 32 -15.00 4.41 -4.66
C ARG A 32 -14.22 5.16 -5.75
N PRO A 33 -14.64 5.15 -7.04
CA PRO A 33 -14.21 6.23 -7.89
C PRO A 33 -14.64 7.49 -7.14
N SER A 34 -13.69 8.38 -6.88
CA SER A 34 -13.98 9.75 -6.49
C SER A 34 -15.11 10.20 -7.42
N SER A 35 -16.32 10.32 -6.90
CA SER A 35 -17.49 10.53 -7.76
C SER A 35 -17.31 11.93 -8.32
N PRO A 36 -17.11 12.15 -9.64
CA PRO A 36 -17.18 13.49 -10.14
C PRO A 36 -18.62 13.96 -9.89
N SER A 37 -18.74 15.04 -9.15
CA SER A 37 -20.02 15.69 -8.90
C SER A 37 -20.73 15.94 -10.25
N PRO A 38 -22.04 15.67 -10.38
CA PRO A 38 -22.71 15.82 -11.67
C PRO A 38 -22.89 17.31 -11.95
N SER A 39 -21.94 17.89 -12.67
CA SER A 39 -22.16 19.13 -13.40
C SER A 39 -21.81 18.90 -14.87
N SER A 40 -22.81 19.17 -15.69
CA SER A 40 -22.87 18.99 -17.13
C SER A 40 -21.67 19.65 -17.83
N ASN A 41 -20.87 18.89 -18.57
CA ASN A 41 -20.48 19.23 -19.95
C ASN A 41 -19.60 18.16 -20.58
N SER A 42 -19.89 17.90 -21.86
CA SER A 42 -19.17 17.04 -22.77
C SER A 42 -17.86 17.65 -23.25
N SER A 43 -16.74 16.94 -23.08
CA SER A 43 -15.59 16.97 -24.00
C SER A 43 -14.62 15.85 -23.67
N SER A 44 -14.32 15.05 -24.69
CA SER A 44 -13.25 14.04 -24.72
C SER A 44 -11.90 14.70 -24.47
N SER A 45 -11.18 14.25 -23.44
CA SER A 45 -9.78 14.59 -23.20
C SER A 45 -9.08 13.43 -22.50
N SER A 46 -7.86 13.18 -22.95
CA SER A 46 -6.94 12.10 -22.65
C SER A 46 -6.88 11.69 -21.17
N GLU A 47 -6.86 10.38 -20.95
CA GLU A 47 -6.52 9.75 -19.67
C GLU A 47 -5.03 10.03 -19.38
N GLU A 48 -4.75 11.18 -18.77
CA GLU A 48 -3.46 11.40 -18.11
C GLU A 48 -3.51 10.62 -16.80
N ASP A 49 -2.58 9.68 -16.64
CA ASP A 49 -2.36 8.86 -15.46
C ASP A 49 -2.22 9.75 -14.22
N GLU A 50 -3.34 10.06 -13.57
CA GLU A 50 -3.35 10.72 -12.28
C GLU A 50 -2.62 9.80 -11.30
N ASP A 51 -1.54 10.31 -10.71
CA ASP A 51 -0.75 9.64 -9.69
C ASP A 51 -1.69 9.10 -8.61
N GLU A 52 -2.03 7.80 -8.69
CA GLU A 52 -2.94 7.12 -7.75
C GLU A 52 -2.29 7.05 -6.35
N ALA A 53 -2.30 8.19 -5.67
CA ALA A 53 -2.00 8.33 -4.28
C ALA A 53 -2.97 7.45 -3.48
N TRP A 54 -2.45 6.86 -2.41
CA TRP A 54 -3.16 5.85 -1.63
C TRP A 54 -4.26 6.47 -0.80
N ASP A 55 -5.46 6.50 -1.35
CA ASP A 55 -6.63 7.03 -0.66
C ASP A 55 -7.24 5.99 0.30
N PHE A 56 -6.41 5.52 1.25
CA PHE A 56 -6.97 4.85 2.41
C PHE A 56 -7.56 5.89 3.33
N ASP A 57 -8.85 5.72 3.65
CA ASP A 57 -9.44 6.45 4.77
C ASP A 57 -8.68 6.08 6.05
N PRO A 58 -7.97 7.01 6.70
CA PRO A 58 -7.16 6.73 7.88
C PRO A 58 -7.98 6.17 9.04
N SER A 59 -9.30 6.41 9.06
CA SER A 59 -10.19 5.83 10.07
C SER A 59 -10.34 4.31 9.92
N THR A 60 -10.11 3.77 8.72
CA THR A 60 -10.15 2.33 8.43
C THR A 60 -8.85 1.63 8.77
N ILE A 61 -7.76 2.34 9.01
CA ILE A 61 -6.45 1.74 9.31
C ILE A 61 -6.39 1.38 10.80
N LEU A 62 -6.01 0.13 11.08
CA LEU A 62 -5.65 -0.33 12.42
C LEU A 62 -4.13 -0.30 12.61
N HIS A 63 -3.40 -0.86 11.64
CA HIS A 63 -1.95 -0.89 11.68
C HIS A 63 -1.37 -0.56 10.31
N MET A 64 -0.32 0.25 10.32
CA MET A 64 0.56 0.45 9.18
C MET A 64 1.95 0.01 9.61
N ILE A 65 2.55 -0.89 8.84
CA ILE A 65 3.83 -1.56 9.17
C ILE A 65 4.78 -1.32 8.00
N PRO A 66 5.89 -0.60 8.19
CA PRO A 66 6.88 -0.44 7.14
C PRO A 66 7.58 -1.77 6.88
N LEU A 67 7.76 -2.11 5.60
CA LEU A 67 8.54 -3.25 5.19
C LEU A 67 9.96 -2.80 4.80
N PRO A 68 11.01 -3.53 5.20
CA PRO A 68 12.36 -3.21 4.78
C PRO A 68 12.52 -3.39 3.27
N HIS A 69 13.32 -2.51 2.66
CA HIS A 69 13.61 -2.54 1.21
C HIS A 69 14.32 -3.84 0.77
N SER A 70 15.06 -4.46 1.70
CA SER A 70 15.72 -5.75 1.51
C SER A 70 15.31 -6.68 2.64
N ILE A 71 14.56 -7.72 2.29
CA ILE A 71 14.30 -8.85 3.17
C ILE A 71 15.42 -9.84 2.92
N GLN A 72 16.31 -10.00 3.89
CA GLN A 72 17.29 -11.08 3.82
C GLN A 72 16.60 -12.39 4.23
N PRO A 73 16.75 -13.46 3.44
CA PRO A 73 16.34 -14.78 3.90
C PRO A 73 17.01 -15.05 5.26
N ASP A 74 16.27 -15.64 6.19
CA ASP A 74 16.75 -16.04 7.52
C ASP A 74 17.06 -14.91 8.52
N VAL A 75 16.92 -13.65 8.14
CA VAL A 75 16.99 -12.52 9.09
C VAL A 75 15.57 -12.06 9.43
N PRO A 76 15.06 -12.32 10.65
CA PRO A 76 13.77 -11.81 11.05
C PRO A 76 13.83 -10.27 11.12
N PHE A 77 12.81 -9.61 10.61
CA PHE A 77 12.63 -8.18 10.83
C PHE A 77 11.76 -7.95 12.07
N ASP A 78 12.08 -6.91 12.84
CA ASP A 78 11.30 -6.52 14.00
C ASP A 78 10.15 -5.59 13.60
N LEU A 79 8.95 -5.88 14.09
CA LEU A 79 7.77 -5.04 13.90
C LEU A 79 7.78 -3.79 14.80
N GLY A 80 8.64 -3.77 15.83
CA GLY A 80 8.72 -2.71 16.83
C GLY A 80 7.54 -2.68 17.81
N ARG A 81 6.56 -3.58 17.64
CA ARG A 81 5.40 -3.76 18.52
C ARG A 81 4.85 -5.18 18.42
N ARG A 82 4.18 -5.61 19.49
CA ARG A 82 3.41 -6.85 19.50
C ARG A 82 2.06 -6.61 18.81
N LEU A 83 1.68 -7.50 17.90
CA LEU A 83 0.33 -7.53 17.34
C LEU A 83 -0.58 -8.43 18.19
N ASP A 84 -1.82 -8.02 18.38
CA ASP A 84 -2.87 -8.89 18.92
C ASP A 84 -3.29 -9.87 17.83
N LEU A 85 -3.31 -11.17 18.15
CA LEU A 85 -3.68 -12.24 17.21
C LEU A 85 -5.08 -12.79 17.50
N GLY A 86 -5.90 -12.03 18.24
CA GLY A 86 -7.30 -12.33 18.53
C GLY A 86 -8.28 -11.87 17.45
N VAL A 87 -9.56 -11.91 17.80
CA VAL A 87 -10.70 -11.45 16.97
C VAL A 87 -11.39 -10.28 17.67
N GLY A 88 -11.89 -9.31 16.91
CA GLY A 88 -12.51 -8.08 17.45
C GLY A 88 -11.49 -7.09 18.02
N GLY A 89 -11.94 -5.97 18.60
CA GLY A 89 -11.06 -5.00 19.28
C GLY A 89 -9.80 -4.59 18.50
N GLU A 90 -8.63 -4.81 19.13
CA GLU A 90 -7.29 -4.56 18.56
C GLU A 90 -6.74 -5.72 17.71
N GLY A 91 -7.52 -6.79 17.57
CA GLY A 91 -7.50 -7.57 16.35
C GLY A 91 -6.56 -8.71 16.33
N ILE A 92 -5.95 -9.19 15.24
CA ILE A 92 -5.98 -8.81 13.83
C ILE A 92 -6.67 -9.87 12.94
N ILE A 93 -7.11 -10.99 13.51
CA ILE A 93 -7.74 -12.08 12.74
C ILE A 93 -9.10 -11.61 12.18
N GLY A 94 -9.40 -12.02 10.94
CA GLY A 94 -10.58 -11.64 10.19
C GLY A 94 -10.53 -10.25 9.55
N ARG A 95 -9.40 -9.53 9.64
CA ARG A 95 -9.23 -8.20 9.02
C ARG A 95 -8.63 -8.27 7.63
N ARG A 96 -8.96 -7.27 6.82
CA ARG A 96 -8.35 -7.02 5.51
C ARG A 96 -6.92 -6.58 5.72
N VAL A 97 -6.02 -7.15 4.94
CA VAL A 97 -4.62 -6.76 4.84
C VAL A 97 -4.33 -6.35 3.39
N SER A 98 -3.63 -5.23 3.21
CA SER A 98 -3.20 -4.72 1.91
C SER A 98 -1.67 -4.59 1.89
N PHE A 99 -1.06 -5.01 0.78
CA PHE A 99 0.36 -4.85 0.50
C PHE A 99 0.60 -3.66 -0.43
N VAL A 100 1.60 -2.86 -0.05
CA VAL A 100 1.89 -1.54 -0.61
C VAL A 100 3.31 -1.48 -1.13
N THR A 101 3.50 -1.06 -2.39
CA THR A 101 4.82 -0.71 -2.95
C THR A 101 4.71 0.57 -3.76
N GLY A 102 5.62 1.52 -3.57
CA GLY A 102 5.72 2.73 -4.41
C GLY A 102 4.43 3.53 -4.48
N GLY A 103 3.61 3.46 -3.42
CA GLY A 103 2.27 3.97 -3.51
C GLY A 103 1.45 3.31 -4.64
N ARG A 104 1.37 1.96 -4.75
CA ARG A 104 0.26 1.19 -5.38
C ARG A 104 -0.13 -0.16 -4.71
N VAL A 105 -1.43 -0.42 -4.48
CA VAL A 105 -1.89 -1.68 -3.83
C VAL A 105 -1.59 -2.85 -4.74
N VAL A 106 -0.70 -3.75 -4.31
CA VAL A 106 -0.26 -4.91 -5.10
C VAL A 106 -0.97 -6.20 -4.73
N GLY A 107 -1.62 -6.25 -3.57
CA GLY A 107 -2.36 -7.43 -3.13
C GLY A 107 -3.17 -7.17 -1.87
N GLU A 108 -4.30 -7.87 -1.77
CA GLU A 108 -5.19 -7.81 -0.60
C GLU A 108 -5.69 -9.19 -0.23
N GLY A 109 -6.01 -9.37 1.04
CA GLY A 109 -6.60 -10.60 1.55
C GLY A 109 -7.15 -10.42 2.96
N VAL A 110 -7.67 -11.51 3.53
CA VAL A 110 -8.14 -11.53 4.93
C VAL A 110 -7.20 -12.40 5.75
N MET A 111 -6.79 -11.90 6.91
CA MET A 111 -5.96 -12.66 7.84
C MET A 111 -6.77 -13.77 8.50
N GLY A 112 -6.50 -15.01 8.09
CA GLY A 112 -7.10 -16.21 8.65
C GLY A 112 -6.33 -16.78 9.83
N TRP A 113 -6.98 -17.70 10.54
CA TRP A 113 -6.34 -18.60 11.48
C TRP A 113 -5.90 -19.88 10.75
N ASN A 114 -4.73 -20.44 11.12
CA ASN A 114 -4.24 -21.75 10.66
C ASN A 114 -4.00 -22.64 11.88
#